data_AF-A0A821ZVR8-F1
#
_entry.id   AF-A0A821ZVR8-F1
#
_cell.length_a   1.000
_cell.length_b   1.000
_cell.length_c   1.000
_cell.angle_alpha   90.00
_cell.angle_beta   90.00
_cell.angle_gamma   90.00
#
_symmetry.space_group_name_H-M   'P 1'
#
loop_
_entity.id
_entity.type
_entity.pdbx_description
1 polymer ?
#
loop_
_entity_poly.entity_id
_entity_poly.type
_entity_poly.pdbx_seq_one_letter_code
_entity_poly.pdbx_strand_id
1 'polypeptide(L)'
;MLVNSYGLNGMGIEAIKLFDKMPRELIFEETYVCVLNACSHSGLVDHARSIFFNIINKTEKIYTTMVDCLSRAFLFEEAQILINNFELHHSPSPTMLMSLLSGARNKKDNHLSEKIYIRIEEKFPKHKNRLVSASILLSNAHASVGDIEKSLNIKNKLYQLGLKKKIGLSFTEINGQIFKFRAHDRSHPRSKDIYAENDKISNELIEHGHQFDSAWITRLLDEDETIASVLSGHSERLAIAWNFVANPNTKQIQITKNLRICGDCHQVTKLIAAIRQCEIIVRDANRIHHFYTNGQCSCQDYF
;
A
#
# COMPACT_ATOMS: atom_id res chain seq x y z
N MET A 1 -17.33 12.23 5.25
CA MET A 1 -17.80 11.57 6.49
C MET A 1 -16.64 11.47 7.46
N LEU A 2 -16.82 11.90 8.72
CA LEU A 2 -15.74 11.99 9.72
C LEU A 2 -15.17 10.62 10.14
N VAL A 3 -16.00 9.57 10.19
CA VAL A 3 -15.57 8.17 10.43
C VAL A 3 -14.49 7.75 9.43
N ASN A 4 -14.71 8.02 8.14
CA ASN A 4 -13.72 7.73 7.10
C ASN A 4 -12.42 8.50 7.31
N SER A 5 -12.51 9.76 7.74
CA SER A 5 -11.33 10.59 8.00
C SER A 5 -10.47 9.98 9.11
N TYR A 6 -11.07 9.53 10.21
CA TYR A 6 -10.32 8.81 11.25
C TYR A 6 -9.67 7.53 10.72
N GLY A 7 -10.41 6.71 9.96
CA GLY A 7 -9.88 5.50 9.34
C GLY A 7 -8.71 5.75 8.39
N LEU A 8 -8.80 6.77 7.54
CA LEU A 8 -7.72 7.17 6.63
C LEU A 8 -6.47 7.67 7.35
N ASN A 9 -6.58 8.16 8.59
CA ASN A 9 -5.44 8.65 9.38
C ASN A 9 -4.89 7.60 10.37
N GLY A 10 -5.36 6.35 10.30
CA GLY A 10 -4.92 5.28 11.22
C GLY A 10 -5.58 5.33 12.60
N MET A 11 -6.59 6.18 12.80
CA MET A 11 -7.28 6.38 14.07
C MET A 11 -8.51 5.47 14.20
N GLY A 12 -8.32 4.14 14.07
CA GLY A 12 -9.42 3.16 14.06
C GLY A 12 -10.31 3.21 15.30
N ILE A 13 -9.72 3.38 16.49
CA ILE A 13 -10.48 3.49 17.75
C ILE A 13 -11.38 4.72 17.77
N GLU A 14 -10.90 5.87 17.27
CA GLU A 14 -11.72 7.09 17.20
C GLU A 14 -12.83 6.97 16.15
N ALA A 15 -12.58 6.25 15.06
CA ALA A 15 -13.62 5.92 14.07
C ALA A 15 -14.75 5.08 14.70
N ILE A 16 -14.42 4.08 15.51
CA ILE A 16 -15.39 3.23 16.23
C ILE A 16 -16.17 4.06 17.26
N LYS A 17 -15.47 4.81 18.13
CA LYS A 17 -16.12 5.67 19.13
C LYS A 17 -17.11 6.67 18.51
N LEU A 18 -16.77 7.20 17.34
CA LEU A 18 -17.68 8.08 16.61
C LEU A 18 -18.86 7.29 16.04
N PHE A 19 -18.61 6.17 15.39
CA PHE A 19 -19.64 5.28 14.84
C PHE A 19 -20.67 4.86 15.91
N ASP A 20 -20.22 4.46 17.09
CA ASP A 20 -21.10 4.03 18.20
C ASP A 20 -22.00 5.14 18.72
N LYS A 21 -21.61 6.41 18.51
CA LYS A 21 -22.39 7.60 18.89
C LYS A 21 -23.31 8.10 17.78
N MET A 22 -23.25 7.53 16.58
CA MET A 22 -24.08 7.99 15.47
C MET A 22 -25.54 7.59 15.67
N PRO A 23 -26.51 8.50 15.43
CA PRO A 23 -27.92 8.14 15.34
C PRO A 23 -28.13 7.06 14.27
N ARG A 24 -28.98 6.06 14.55
CA ARG A 24 -29.19 4.92 13.64
C ARG A 24 -29.70 5.36 12.28
N GLU A 25 -30.44 6.46 12.23
CA GLU A 25 -31.00 7.08 11.03
C GLU A 25 -29.93 7.67 10.09
N LEU A 26 -28.71 7.91 10.60
CA LEU A 26 -27.57 8.43 9.85
C LEU A 26 -26.55 7.34 9.48
N ILE A 27 -26.86 6.07 9.78
CA ILE A 27 -26.01 4.94 9.44
C ILE A 27 -26.48 4.34 8.12
N PHE A 28 -25.64 4.49 7.09
CA PHE A 28 -25.84 3.92 5.77
C PHE A 28 -24.78 2.84 5.49
N GLU A 29 -24.90 2.13 4.37
CA GLU A 29 -23.91 1.14 3.92
C GLU A 29 -22.49 1.73 3.91
N GLU A 30 -22.33 2.97 3.41
CA GLU A 30 -21.05 3.67 3.37
C GLU A 30 -20.45 3.86 4.76
N THR A 31 -21.28 4.10 5.77
CA THR A 31 -20.84 4.28 7.16
C THR A 31 -20.24 2.97 7.69
N TYR A 32 -20.90 1.83 7.44
CA TYR A 32 -20.38 0.51 7.80
C TYR A 32 -19.06 0.20 7.08
N VAL A 33 -18.99 0.48 5.77
CA VAL A 33 -17.76 0.29 5.00
C VAL A 33 -16.63 1.17 5.56
N CYS A 34 -16.91 2.42 5.94
CA CYS A 34 -15.90 3.31 6.52
C CYS A 34 -15.37 2.80 7.87
N VAL A 35 -16.24 2.40 8.80
CA VAL A 35 -15.80 1.91 10.11
C VAL A 35 -15.10 0.54 10.00
N LEU A 36 -15.58 -0.36 9.14
CA LEU A 36 -14.92 -1.65 8.89
C LEU A 36 -13.54 -1.46 8.25
N ASN A 37 -13.39 -0.51 7.32
CA ASN A 37 -12.07 -0.16 6.77
C ASN A 37 -11.15 0.42 7.85
N ALA A 38 -11.68 1.25 8.75
CA ALA A 38 -10.91 1.78 9.88
C ALA A 38 -10.41 0.63 10.78
N CYS A 39 -11.26 -0.35 11.09
CA CYS A 39 -10.85 -1.55 11.82
C CYS A 39 -9.80 -2.37 11.03
N SER A 40 -10.05 -2.60 9.74
CA SER A 40 -9.15 -3.32 8.82
C SER A 40 -7.77 -2.65 8.74
N HIS A 41 -7.71 -1.33 8.85
CA HIS A 41 -6.47 -0.55 8.75
C HIS A 41 -5.74 -0.36 10.07
N SER A 42 -6.38 -0.69 11.20
CA SER A 42 -5.82 -0.57 12.56
C SER A 42 -5.70 -1.91 13.29
N GLY A 43 -5.94 -3.04 12.62
CA GLY A 43 -5.81 -4.38 13.20
C GLY A 43 -6.91 -4.73 14.22
N LEU A 44 -8.05 -4.04 14.19
CA LEU A 44 -9.12 -4.19 15.17
C LEU A 44 -10.14 -5.26 14.73
N VAL A 45 -9.66 -6.49 14.53
CA VAL A 45 -10.44 -7.59 13.96
C VAL A 45 -11.70 -7.91 14.76
N ASP A 46 -11.60 -7.95 16.09
CA ASP A 46 -12.76 -8.30 16.93
C ASP A 46 -13.87 -7.25 16.88
N HIS A 47 -13.49 -5.97 16.79
CA HIS A 47 -14.46 -4.89 16.56
C HIS A 47 -15.07 -4.99 15.17
N ALA A 48 -14.27 -5.29 14.14
CA ALA A 48 -14.77 -5.52 12.79
C ALA A 48 -15.78 -6.67 12.74
N ARG A 49 -15.51 -7.80 13.41
CA ARG A 49 -16.43 -8.93 13.53
C ARG A 49 -17.74 -8.51 14.20
N SER A 50 -17.66 -7.84 15.36
CA SER A 50 -18.84 -7.38 16.09
C SER A 50 -19.73 -6.49 15.22
N ILE A 51 -19.14 -5.50 14.54
CA ILE A 51 -19.88 -4.62 13.62
C ILE A 51 -20.45 -5.43 12.46
N PHE A 52 -19.64 -6.27 11.81
CA PHE A 52 -20.05 -7.06 10.66
C PHE A 52 -21.24 -7.96 10.96
N PHE A 53 -21.21 -8.73 12.06
CA PHE A 53 -22.30 -9.65 12.39
C PHE A 53 -23.61 -8.93 12.73
N ASN A 54 -23.56 -7.70 13.24
CA ASN A 54 -24.73 -6.89 13.54
C ASN A 54 -25.40 -6.24 12.30
N ILE A 55 -24.75 -6.27 11.12
CA ILE A 55 -25.36 -5.76 9.89
C ILE A 55 -26.36 -6.78 9.34
N ILE A 56 -27.64 -6.41 9.21
CA ILE A 56 -28.68 -7.33 8.69
C ILE A 56 -28.47 -7.58 7.18
N ASN A 57 -28.47 -6.51 6.38
CA ASN A 57 -28.36 -6.61 4.92
C ASN A 57 -26.93 -6.28 4.48
N LYS A 58 -26.10 -7.31 4.38
CA LYS A 58 -24.69 -7.19 3.98
C LYS A 58 -24.56 -7.18 2.46
N THR A 59 -23.94 -6.14 1.92
CA THR A 59 -23.61 -6.05 0.49
C THR A 59 -22.24 -6.64 0.19
N GLU A 60 -21.95 -6.84 -1.10
CA GLU A 60 -20.63 -7.28 -1.58
C GLU A 60 -19.49 -6.39 -1.06
N LYS A 61 -19.70 -5.06 -0.92
CA LYS A 61 -18.69 -4.14 -0.38
C LYS A 61 -18.38 -4.40 1.10
N ILE A 62 -19.41 -4.71 1.89
CA ILE A 62 -19.27 -5.03 3.32
C ILE A 62 -18.50 -6.35 3.48
N TYR A 63 -18.85 -7.38 2.70
CA TYR A 63 -18.10 -8.64 2.66
C TYR A 63 -16.65 -8.42 2.24
N THR A 64 -16.40 -7.65 1.17
CA THR A 64 -15.05 -7.33 0.69
C THR A 64 -14.20 -6.64 1.77
N THR A 65 -14.80 -5.71 2.52
CA THR A 65 -14.09 -5.02 3.61
C THR A 65 -13.75 -5.96 4.77
N MET A 66 -14.64 -6.89 5.10
CA MET A 66 -14.38 -7.91 6.13
C MET A 66 -13.32 -8.92 5.68
N VAL A 67 -13.36 -9.35 4.42
CA VAL A 67 -12.31 -10.19 3.82
C VAL A 67 -10.95 -9.48 3.87
N ASP A 68 -10.90 -8.18 3.56
CA ASP A 68 -9.68 -7.38 3.69
C ASP A 68 -9.14 -7.37 5.12
N CYS A 69 -10.00 -7.14 6.11
CA CYS A 69 -9.64 -7.14 7.53
C CYS A 69 -9.02 -8.49 7.95
N LEU A 70 -9.69 -9.61 7.63
CA LEU A 70 -9.20 -10.96 7.94
C LEU A 70 -7.89 -11.26 7.21
N SER A 71 -7.77 -10.86 5.94
CA SER A 71 -6.59 -11.10 5.11
C SER A 71 -5.35 -10.36 5.66
N ARG A 72 -5.52 -9.13 6.14
CA ARG A 72 -4.45 -8.34 6.78
C ARG A 72 -4.03 -8.90 8.13
N ALA A 73 -4.96 -9.54 8.84
CA ALA A 73 -4.69 -10.27 10.08
C ALA A 73 -4.18 -11.70 9.86
N PHE A 74 -3.97 -12.12 8.61
CA PHE A 74 -3.55 -13.46 8.22
C PHE A 74 -4.52 -14.59 8.63
N LEU A 75 -5.78 -14.25 8.85
CA LEU A 75 -6.87 -15.17 9.15
C LEU A 75 -7.46 -15.74 7.85
N PHE A 76 -6.61 -16.38 7.04
CA PHE A 76 -6.94 -16.76 5.67
C PHE A 76 -8.02 -17.83 5.58
N GLU A 77 -8.09 -18.75 6.54
CA GLU A 77 -9.13 -19.80 6.57
C GLU A 77 -10.50 -19.17 6.77
N GLU A 78 -10.64 -18.26 7.74
CA GLU A 78 -11.89 -17.53 7.98
C GLU A 78 -12.28 -16.66 6.79
N ALA A 79 -11.31 -15.97 6.17
CA ALA A 79 -11.55 -15.19 4.96
C ALA A 79 -12.06 -16.07 3.79
N GLN A 80 -11.51 -17.27 3.62
CA GLN A 80 -11.97 -18.22 2.60
C GLN A 80 -13.36 -18.77 2.89
N ILE A 81 -13.67 -19.12 4.15
CA ILE A 81 -15.02 -19.51 4.56
C ILE A 81 -16.01 -18.40 4.24
N LEU A 82 -15.65 -17.15 4.54
CA LEU A 82 -16.51 -16.00 4.29
C LEU A 82 -16.78 -15.80 2.78
N ILE A 83 -15.75 -15.91 1.93
CA ILE A 83 -15.88 -15.85 0.47
C ILE A 83 -16.74 -17.00 -0.06
N ASN A 84 -16.49 -18.23 0.41
CA ASN A 84 -17.22 -19.41 -0.06
C ASN A 84 -18.70 -19.34 0.31
N ASN A 85 -19.03 -18.85 1.52
CA ASN A 85 -20.42 -18.62 1.93
C ASN A 85 -21.09 -17.52 1.10
N PHE A 86 -20.37 -16.43 0.79
CA PHE A 86 -20.87 -15.39 -0.11
C PHE A 86 -21.15 -15.95 -1.52
N GLU A 87 -20.30 -16.86 -1.99
CA GLU A 87 -20.42 -17.50 -3.31
C GLU A 87 -21.62 -18.43 -3.48
N LEU A 88 -22.25 -18.88 -2.40
CA LEU A 88 -23.47 -19.71 -2.47
C LEU A 88 -24.64 -18.96 -3.11
N HIS A 89 -24.64 -17.63 -3.01
CA HIS A 89 -25.77 -16.79 -3.44
C HIS A 89 -25.35 -15.62 -4.35
N HIS A 90 -24.06 -15.30 -4.42
CA HIS A 90 -23.54 -14.13 -5.13
C HIS A 90 -22.21 -14.44 -5.84
N SER A 91 -21.76 -13.54 -6.72
CA SER A 91 -20.41 -13.61 -7.28
C SER A 91 -19.49 -12.62 -6.56
N PRO A 92 -18.30 -13.02 -6.06
CA PRO A 92 -17.37 -12.09 -5.45
C PRO A 92 -16.91 -11.07 -6.48
N SER A 93 -16.46 -9.91 -6.01
CA SER A 93 -15.73 -8.99 -6.89
C SER A 93 -14.26 -9.43 -7.04
N PRO A 94 -13.58 -8.97 -8.10
CA PRO A 94 -12.13 -9.10 -8.18
C PRO A 94 -11.42 -8.47 -6.98
N THR A 95 -11.99 -7.40 -6.39
CA THR A 95 -11.39 -6.72 -5.24
C THR A 95 -11.37 -7.61 -4.01
N MET A 96 -12.44 -8.38 -3.76
CA MET A 96 -12.51 -9.35 -2.65
C MET A 96 -11.37 -10.37 -2.69
N LEU A 97 -11.15 -11.01 -3.85
CA LEU A 97 -10.07 -11.98 -4.01
C LEU A 97 -8.69 -11.31 -4.00
N MET A 98 -8.57 -10.08 -4.53
CA MET A 98 -7.33 -9.31 -4.49
C MET A 98 -6.92 -8.94 -3.07
N SER A 99 -7.86 -8.65 -2.16
CA SER A 99 -7.57 -8.45 -0.74
C SER A 99 -6.96 -9.69 -0.09
N LEU A 100 -7.51 -10.87 -0.39
CA LEU A 100 -6.95 -12.14 0.09
C LEU A 100 -5.55 -12.42 -0.49
N LEU A 101 -5.35 -12.18 -1.80
CA LEU A 101 -4.04 -12.32 -2.45
C LEU A 101 -3.00 -11.37 -1.85
N SER A 102 -3.40 -10.12 -1.56
CA SER A 102 -2.52 -9.14 -0.92
C SER A 102 -2.10 -9.59 0.49
N GLY A 103 -3.03 -10.17 1.26
CA GLY A 103 -2.73 -10.74 2.58
C GLY A 103 -1.75 -11.92 2.48
N ALA A 104 -2.02 -12.87 1.59
CA ALA A 104 -1.16 -14.03 1.36
C ALA A 104 0.27 -13.62 0.94
N ARG A 105 0.40 -12.65 0.03
CA ARG A 105 1.68 -12.06 -0.35
C ARG A 105 2.41 -11.44 0.84
N ASN A 106 1.70 -10.73 1.71
CA ASN A 106 2.31 -10.10 2.89
C ASN A 106 2.75 -11.13 3.94
N LYS A 107 2.04 -12.26 4.05
CA LYS A 107 2.44 -13.40 4.89
C LYS A 107 3.56 -14.25 4.27
N LYS A 108 3.92 -13.98 3.01
CA LYS A 108 4.84 -14.78 2.18
C LYS A 108 4.36 -16.22 1.94
N ASP A 109 3.04 -16.42 1.86
CA ASP A 109 2.43 -17.70 1.52
C ASP A 109 2.22 -17.80 0.00
N ASN A 110 3.23 -18.31 -0.69
CA ASN A 110 3.20 -18.43 -2.15
C ASN A 110 2.18 -19.46 -2.65
N HIS A 111 2.00 -20.56 -1.91
CA HIS A 111 1.05 -21.60 -2.32
C HIS A 111 -0.39 -21.08 -2.28
N LEU A 112 -0.76 -20.35 -1.21
CA LEU A 112 -2.04 -19.67 -1.15
C LEU A 112 -2.15 -18.57 -2.23
N SER A 113 -1.07 -17.80 -2.46
CA SER A 113 -1.04 -16.77 -3.50
C SER A 113 -1.30 -17.33 -4.90
N GLU A 114 -0.66 -18.44 -5.27
CA GLU A 114 -0.88 -19.14 -6.55
C GLU A 114 -2.34 -19.61 -6.68
N LYS A 115 -2.90 -20.24 -5.63
CA LYS A 115 -4.30 -20.69 -5.61
C LYS A 115 -5.29 -19.55 -5.82
N ILE A 116 -5.11 -18.44 -5.12
CA ILE A 116 -6.01 -17.28 -5.25
C ILE A 116 -5.87 -16.65 -6.64
N TYR A 117 -4.63 -16.55 -7.16
CA TYR A 117 -4.39 -16.03 -8.50
C TYR A 117 -5.12 -16.85 -9.57
N ILE A 118 -5.02 -18.18 -9.53
CA ILE A 118 -5.73 -19.07 -10.46
C ILE A 118 -7.24 -18.82 -10.39
N ARG A 119 -7.80 -18.74 -9.17
CA ARG A 119 -9.23 -18.43 -8.97
C ARG A 119 -9.63 -17.08 -9.56
N ILE A 120 -8.76 -16.06 -9.49
CA ILE A 120 -8.99 -14.74 -10.11
C ILE A 120 -8.96 -14.85 -11.64
N GLU A 121 -8.00 -15.58 -12.21
CA GLU A 121 -7.86 -15.79 -13.65
C GLU A 121 -9.08 -16.50 -14.24
N GLU A 122 -9.56 -17.55 -13.57
CA GLU A 122 -10.74 -18.33 -13.96
C GLU A 122 -12.04 -17.53 -13.86
N LYS A 123 -12.25 -16.79 -12.75
CA LYS A 123 -13.51 -16.05 -12.52
C LYS A 123 -13.58 -14.73 -13.29
N PHE A 124 -12.45 -14.08 -13.55
CA PHE A 124 -12.41 -12.73 -14.13
C PHE A 124 -11.54 -12.60 -15.38
N PRO A 125 -11.64 -13.50 -16.38
CA PRO A 125 -10.75 -13.52 -17.55
C PRO A 125 -10.86 -12.24 -18.40
N LYS A 126 -12.01 -11.55 -18.34
CA LYS A 126 -12.27 -10.30 -19.07
C LYS A 126 -11.76 -9.04 -18.35
N HIS A 127 -11.42 -9.13 -17.06
CA HIS A 127 -10.97 -7.98 -16.26
C HIS A 127 -9.46 -7.74 -16.37
N LYS A 128 -8.97 -7.40 -17.57
CA LYS A 128 -7.53 -7.24 -17.88
C LYS A 128 -6.75 -6.44 -16.83
N ASN A 129 -7.25 -5.28 -16.39
CA ASN A 129 -6.57 -4.45 -15.39
C ASN A 129 -6.42 -5.13 -14.01
N ARG A 130 -7.39 -5.96 -13.63
CA ARG A 130 -7.34 -6.72 -12.37
C ARG A 130 -6.40 -7.91 -12.50
N LEU A 131 -6.38 -8.59 -13.64
CA LEU A 131 -5.40 -9.65 -13.92
C LEU A 131 -3.96 -9.15 -13.92
N VAL A 132 -3.72 -7.95 -14.47
CA VAL A 132 -2.41 -7.28 -14.37
C VAL A 132 -2.03 -7.05 -12.91
N SER A 133 -2.96 -6.52 -12.12
CA SER A 133 -2.71 -6.24 -10.69
C SER A 133 -2.46 -7.53 -9.90
N ALA A 134 -3.24 -8.59 -10.16
CA ALA A 134 -3.07 -9.91 -9.55
C ALA A 134 -1.73 -10.55 -9.92
N SER A 135 -1.36 -10.48 -11.20
CA SER A 135 -0.07 -10.99 -11.71
C SER A 135 1.11 -10.28 -11.05
N ILE A 136 1.02 -8.97 -10.84
CA ILE A 136 2.05 -8.20 -10.12
C ILE A 136 2.13 -8.64 -8.66
N LEU A 137 0.99 -8.83 -7.98
CA LEU A 137 0.98 -9.32 -6.60
C LEU A 137 1.60 -10.73 -6.49
N LEU A 138 1.23 -11.64 -7.40
CA LEU A 138 1.80 -12.99 -7.44
C LEU A 138 3.31 -12.96 -7.71
N SER A 139 3.74 -12.18 -8.71
CA SER A 139 5.16 -11.98 -9.02
C SER A 139 5.94 -11.42 -7.81
N ASN A 140 5.34 -10.51 -7.05
CA ASN A 140 5.94 -9.98 -5.83
C ASN A 140 5.95 -11.00 -4.68
N ALA A 141 4.98 -11.91 -4.60
CA ALA A 141 4.98 -13.01 -3.64
C ALA A 141 6.19 -13.94 -3.89
N HIS A 142 6.38 -14.37 -5.14
CA HIS A 142 7.57 -15.15 -5.54
C HIS A 142 8.90 -14.44 -5.22
N ALA A 143 9.02 -13.16 -5.58
CA ALA A 143 10.22 -12.39 -5.26
C ALA A 143 10.49 -12.31 -3.74
N SER A 144 9.45 -12.21 -2.91
CA SER A 144 9.59 -12.03 -1.45
C SER A 144 10.18 -13.23 -0.70
N VAL A 145 10.24 -14.41 -1.36
CA VAL A 145 10.85 -15.65 -0.86
C VAL A 145 12.07 -16.07 -1.68
N GLY A 146 12.58 -15.20 -2.57
CA GLY A 146 13.78 -15.46 -3.38
C GLY A 146 13.53 -16.22 -4.68
N ASP A 147 12.28 -16.49 -5.06
CA ASP A 147 11.93 -17.14 -6.33
C ASP A 147 11.89 -16.10 -7.47
N ILE A 148 13.09 -15.64 -7.84
CA ILE A 148 13.31 -14.59 -8.83
C ILE A 148 12.84 -15.07 -10.21
N GLU A 149 13.09 -16.33 -10.56
CA GLU A 149 12.75 -16.90 -11.87
C GLU A 149 11.24 -16.85 -12.13
N LYS A 150 10.39 -17.38 -11.22
CA LYS A 150 8.93 -17.30 -11.40
C LYS A 150 8.45 -15.86 -11.40
N SER A 151 9.02 -15.01 -10.56
CA SER A 151 8.69 -13.58 -10.53
C SER A 151 8.85 -12.93 -11.90
N LEU A 152 9.96 -13.22 -12.59
CA LEU A 152 10.26 -12.68 -13.92
C LEU A 152 9.42 -13.30 -15.02
N ASN A 153 9.20 -14.61 -14.98
CA ASN A 153 8.36 -15.29 -15.96
C ASN A 153 6.93 -14.71 -16.00
N ILE A 154 6.35 -14.41 -14.83
CA ILE A 154 5.03 -13.76 -14.74
C ILE A 154 5.07 -12.35 -15.37
N LYS A 155 6.11 -11.56 -15.09
CA LYS A 155 6.28 -10.20 -15.65
C LYS A 155 6.50 -10.23 -17.16
N ASN A 156 7.27 -11.17 -17.67
CA ASN A 156 7.53 -11.37 -19.09
C ASN A 156 6.24 -11.76 -19.83
N LYS A 157 5.40 -12.63 -19.24
CA LYS A 157 4.07 -12.97 -19.78
C LYS A 157 3.19 -11.71 -19.91
N LEU A 158 3.16 -10.85 -18.90
CA LEU A 158 2.43 -9.57 -18.97
C LEU A 158 2.94 -8.68 -20.10
N TYR A 159 4.27 -8.56 -20.25
CA TYR A 159 4.90 -7.78 -21.29
C TYR A 159 4.55 -8.29 -22.70
N GLN A 160 4.65 -9.60 -22.93
CA GLN A 160 4.31 -10.24 -24.20
C GLN A 160 2.82 -10.02 -24.58
N LEU A 161 1.94 -9.95 -23.58
CA LEU A 161 0.51 -9.64 -23.78
C LEU A 161 0.22 -8.14 -23.97
N GLY A 162 1.25 -7.29 -23.98
CA GLY A 162 1.11 -5.83 -24.06
C GLY A 162 0.45 -5.20 -22.83
N LEU A 163 0.33 -5.95 -21.73
CA LEU A 163 -0.35 -5.52 -20.53
C LEU A 163 0.64 -4.80 -19.59
N LYS A 164 0.38 -3.50 -19.34
CA LYS A 164 1.29 -2.66 -18.54
C LYS A 164 0.72 -2.34 -17.18
N LYS A 165 1.58 -2.37 -16.16
CA LYS A 165 1.25 -1.87 -14.82
C LYS A 165 0.99 -0.36 -14.85
N LYS A 166 0.10 0.12 -13.98
CA LYS A 166 -0.07 1.56 -13.75
C LYS A 166 1.26 2.13 -13.21
N ILE A 167 1.69 3.26 -13.76
CA ILE A 167 2.92 3.93 -13.34
C ILE A 167 2.69 4.57 -11.97
N GLY A 168 3.63 4.34 -11.03
CA GLY A 168 3.67 5.02 -9.75
C GLY A 168 4.13 6.47 -9.92
N LEU A 169 3.35 7.39 -9.37
CA LEU A 169 3.63 8.82 -9.38
C LEU A 169 3.52 9.35 -7.95
N SER A 170 4.48 10.20 -7.59
CA SER A 170 4.47 10.98 -6.36
C SER A 170 4.38 12.46 -6.71
N PHE A 171 3.59 13.19 -5.93
CA PHE A 171 3.35 14.62 -6.10
C PHE A 171 3.68 15.34 -4.80
N THR A 172 4.25 16.53 -4.91
CA THR A 172 4.47 17.43 -3.77
C THR A 172 4.23 18.87 -4.22
N GLU A 173 3.77 19.72 -3.31
CA GLU A 173 3.49 21.13 -3.58
C GLU A 173 4.47 22.00 -2.80
N ILE A 174 5.15 22.90 -3.50
CA ILE A 174 6.10 23.84 -2.91
C ILE A 174 5.80 25.22 -3.49
N ASN A 175 5.53 26.19 -2.61
CA ASN A 175 5.21 27.58 -2.99
C ASN A 175 4.08 27.69 -4.05
N GLY A 176 3.02 26.88 -3.91
CA GLY A 176 1.87 26.87 -4.83
C GLY A 176 2.11 26.14 -6.16
N GLN A 177 3.29 25.53 -6.37
CA GLN A 177 3.60 24.76 -7.56
C GLN A 177 3.61 23.26 -7.26
N ILE A 178 2.90 22.48 -8.09
CA ILE A 178 2.87 21.02 -8.01
C ILE A 178 4.03 20.43 -8.82
N PHE A 179 4.84 19.63 -8.15
CA PHE A 179 5.91 18.84 -8.74
C PHE A 179 5.50 17.38 -8.80
N LYS A 180 5.83 16.71 -9.90
CA LYS A 180 5.50 15.30 -10.15
C LYS A 180 6.77 14.52 -10.41
N PHE A 181 6.88 13.36 -9.78
CA PHE A 181 7.97 12.42 -9.95
C PHE A 181 7.45 11.05 -10.32
N ARG A 182 8.13 10.38 -11.25
CA ARG A 182 8.05 8.93 -11.45
C ARG A 182 9.31 8.25 -10.91
N ALA A 183 9.32 6.92 -10.87
CA ALA A 183 10.54 6.20 -10.51
C ALA A 183 11.67 6.53 -11.51
N HIS A 184 12.86 6.80 -10.99
CA HIS A 184 14.07 7.21 -11.72
C HIS A 184 13.93 8.49 -12.56
N ASP A 185 12.99 9.37 -12.21
CA ASP A 185 12.73 10.56 -13.01
C ASP A 185 13.91 11.53 -13.06
N ARG A 186 14.31 11.93 -14.27
CA ARG A 186 15.35 12.93 -14.54
C ARG A 186 14.82 14.16 -15.26
N SER A 187 13.51 14.26 -15.51
CA SER A 187 12.95 15.38 -16.29
C SER A 187 12.93 16.71 -15.55
N HIS A 188 13.15 16.72 -14.23
CA HIS A 188 13.21 17.96 -13.46
C HIS A 188 14.47 18.78 -13.84
N PRO A 189 14.36 20.11 -14.05
CA PRO A 189 15.52 20.95 -14.42
C PRO A 189 16.67 20.88 -13.40
N ARG A 190 16.33 20.71 -12.12
CA ARG A 190 17.28 20.51 -11.01
C ARG A 190 17.49 19.04 -10.64
N SER A 191 17.37 18.11 -11.60
CA SER A 191 17.50 16.67 -11.33
C SER A 191 18.84 16.33 -10.69
N LYS A 192 19.95 16.94 -11.13
CA LYS A 192 21.28 16.72 -10.50
C LYS A 192 21.28 17.01 -9.00
N ASP A 193 20.67 18.12 -8.58
CA ASP A 193 20.58 18.50 -7.17
C ASP A 193 19.70 17.53 -6.36
N ILE A 194 18.58 17.10 -6.94
CA ILE A 194 17.66 16.13 -6.33
C ILE A 194 18.39 14.81 -6.09
N TYR A 195 19.15 14.32 -7.08
CA TYR A 195 19.90 13.08 -6.93
C TYR A 195 21.04 13.23 -5.91
N ALA A 196 21.77 14.35 -5.92
CA ALA A 196 22.79 14.61 -4.92
C ALA A 196 22.21 14.61 -3.49
N GLU A 197 21.04 15.21 -3.26
CA GLU A 197 20.39 15.17 -1.94
C GLU A 197 19.86 13.78 -1.60
N ASN A 198 19.32 13.05 -2.58
CA ASN A 198 18.86 11.67 -2.41
C ASN A 198 20.01 10.70 -2.06
N ASP A 199 21.22 10.95 -2.60
CA ASP A 199 22.41 10.18 -2.27
C ASP A 199 22.88 10.48 -0.83
N LYS A 200 22.83 11.75 -0.38
CA LYS A 200 23.09 12.09 1.02
C LYS A 200 22.11 11.41 1.97
N ILE A 201 20.82 11.48 1.67
CA ILE A 201 19.78 10.78 2.43
C ILE A 201 20.07 9.27 2.47
N SER A 202 20.46 8.67 1.33
CA SER A 202 20.81 7.25 1.27
C SER A 202 21.99 6.90 2.17
N ASN A 203 23.03 7.73 2.22
CA ASN A 203 24.18 7.53 3.10
C ASN A 203 23.79 7.62 4.58
N GLU A 204 23.02 8.64 4.96
CA GLU A 204 22.51 8.79 6.34
C GLU A 204 21.69 7.58 6.78
N LEU A 205 20.86 7.04 5.89
CA LEU A 205 20.08 5.82 6.17
C LEU A 205 20.99 4.62 6.44
N ILE A 206 22.06 4.44 5.65
CA ILE A 206 23.04 3.36 5.82
C ILE A 206 23.78 3.51 7.15
N GLU A 207 24.21 4.73 7.50
CA GLU A 207 24.86 5.03 8.78
C GLU A 207 23.96 4.70 9.99
N HIS A 208 22.64 4.81 9.82
CA HIS A 208 21.64 4.43 10.82
C HIS A 208 21.17 2.96 10.68
N GLY A 209 21.89 2.13 9.92
CA GLY A 209 21.67 0.68 9.83
C GLY A 209 20.51 0.26 8.93
N HIS A 210 20.00 1.13 8.05
CA HIS A 210 18.98 0.75 7.09
C HIS A 210 19.50 -0.30 6.11
N GLN A 211 18.76 -1.41 5.98
CA GLN A 211 18.99 -2.43 4.97
C GLN A 211 17.91 -2.34 3.89
N PHE A 212 18.35 -2.14 2.65
CA PHE A 212 17.47 -2.10 1.49
C PHE A 212 16.81 -3.46 1.26
N ASP A 213 15.47 -3.49 1.21
CA ASP A 213 14.72 -4.74 1.10
C ASP A 213 14.52 -5.12 -0.38
N SER A 214 15.29 -6.12 -0.83
CA SER A 214 15.25 -6.65 -2.20
C SER A 214 13.89 -7.21 -2.59
N ALA A 215 13.01 -7.55 -1.64
CA ALA A 215 11.65 -8.01 -1.93
C ALA A 215 10.77 -6.93 -2.61
N TRP A 216 11.19 -5.67 -2.59
CA TRP A 216 10.51 -4.56 -3.28
C TRP A 216 11.06 -4.27 -4.68
N ILE A 217 12.06 -5.03 -5.14
CA ILE A 217 12.55 -4.93 -6.50
C ILE A 217 11.61 -5.68 -7.43
N THR A 218 11.06 -4.95 -8.40
CA THR A 218 10.05 -5.48 -9.33
C THR A 218 10.62 -5.90 -10.69
N ARG A 219 11.94 -6.02 -10.85
CA ARG A 219 12.60 -6.43 -12.10
C ARG A 219 14.00 -6.98 -11.84
N LEU A 220 14.61 -7.61 -12.85
CA LEU A 220 16.06 -7.83 -12.79
C LEU A 220 16.79 -6.51 -12.71
N LEU A 221 17.86 -6.50 -11.94
CA LEU A 221 18.86 -5.44 -11.94
C LEU A 221 19.75 -5.64 -13.16
N ASP A 222 20.09 -4.54 -13.84
CA ASP A 222 21.15 -4.56 -14.83
C ASP A 222 22.52 -4.72 -14.13
N GLU A 223 23.58 -5.07 -14.86
CA GLU A 223 24.91 -5.36 -14.27
C GLU A 223 25.45 -4.22 -13.40
N ASP A 224 25.14 -2.98 -13.77
CA ASP A 224 25.58 -1.76 -13.06
C ASP A 224 24.64 -1.32 -11.93
N GLU A 225 23.51 -2.00 -11.74
CA GLU A 225 22.50 -1.61 -10.76
C GLU A 225 22.61 -2.38 -9.45
N THR A 226 22.55 -1.65 -8.35
CA THR A 226 22.41 -2.21 -7.01
C THR A 226 20.99 -2.10 -6.49
N ILE A 227 20.62 -2.94 -5.52
CA ILE A 227 19.34 -2.86 -4.80
C ILE A 227 19.09 -1.44 -4.29
N ALA A 228 20.12 -0.85 -3.67
CA ALA A 228 20.11 0.51 -3.16
C ALA A 228 19.81 1.53 -4.28
N SER A 229 20.52 1.44 -5.41
CA SER A 229 20.32 2.38 -6.53
C SER A 229 18.90 2.34 -7.12
N VAL A 230 18.29 1.15 -7.15
CA VAL A 230 16.92 0.98 -7.66
C VAL A 230 15.88 1.53 -6.68
N LEU A 231 15.96 1.15 -5.40
CA LEU A 231 15.01 1.60 -4.40
C LEU A 231 15.15 3.09 -4.08
N SER A 232 16.38 3.63 -4.11
CA SER A 232 16.64 5.08 -4.01
C SER A 232 16.01 5.88 -5.14
N GLY A 233 15.74 5.27 -6.29
CA GLY A 233 15.07 5.91 -7.41
C GLY A 233 13.54 5.99 -7.30
N HIS A 234 12.91 5.48 -6.24
CA HIS A 234 11.46 5.54 -6.09
C HIS A 234 10.93 6.99 -6.05
N SER A 235 9.74 7.22 -6.61
CA SER A 235 9.19 8.56 -6.79
C SER A 235 8.97 9.31 -5.47
N GLU A 236 8.64 8.61 -4.39
CA GLU A 236 8.55 9.17 -3.04
C GLU A 236 9.89 9.75 -2.57
N ARG A 237 10.98 9.02 -2.76
CA ARG A 237 12.32 9.46 -2.34
C ARG A 237 12.77 10.69 -3.11
N LEU A 238 12.50 10.74 -4.42
CA LEU A 238 12.76 11.93 -5.24
C LEU A 238 11.93 13.14 -4.80
N ALA A 239 10.66 12.93 -4.43
CA ALA A 239 9.80 13.99 -3.93
C ALA A 239 10.26 14.51 -2.56
N ILE A 240 10.72 13.64 -1.65
CA ILE A 240 11.31 14.03 -0.36
C ILE A 240 12.60 14.81 -0.59
N ALA A 241 13.51 14.30 -1.41
CA ALA A 241 14.77 14.97 -1.73
C ALA A 241 14.52 16.36 -2.35
N TRP A 242 13.53 16.50 -3.24
CA TRP A 242 13.16 17.80 -3.80
C TRP A 242 12.70 18.80 -2.74
N ASN A 243 11.94 18.36 -1.73
CA ASN A 243 11.53 19.24 -0.63
C ASN A 243 12.74 19.78 0.14
N PHE A 244 13.74 18.96 0.42
CA PHE A 244 14.97 19.42 1.08
C PHE A 244 15.84 20.30 0.17
N VAL A 245 15.90 20.03 -1.14
CA VAL A 245 16.61 20.89 -2.10
C VAL A 245 15.95 22.27 -2.21
N ALA A 246 14.62 22.32 -2.21
CA ALA A 246 13.87 23.56 -2.29
C ALA A 246 13.88 24.33 -0.96
N ASN A 247 13.85 23.63 0.17
CA ASN A 247 13.94 24.20 1.51
C ASN A 247 14.71 23.25 2.46
N PRO A 248 16.03 23.47 2.66
CA PRO A 248 16.86 22.61 3.51
C PRO A 248 16.41 22.53 4.97
N ASN A 249 15.69 23.54 5.45
CA ASN A 249 15.23 23.64 6.84
C ASN A 249 13.74 23.30 6.99
N THR A 250 13.11 22.66 5.99
CA THR A 250 11.69 22.30 6.07
C THR A 250 11.41 21.43 7.29
N LYS A 251 10.32 21.75 8.00
CA LYS A 251 9.85 21.01 9.19
C LYS A 251 8.70 20.06 8.89
N GLN A 252 8.08 20.22 7.73
CA GLN A 252 7.00 19.35 7.27
C GLN A 252 7.08 19.15 5.76
N ILE A 253 6.87 17.92 5.31
CA ILE A 253 6.79 17.54 3.91
C ILE A 253 5.44 16.88 3.65
N GLN A 254 4.77 17.24 2.56
CA GLN A 254 3.53 16.61 2.13
C GLN A 254 3.70 15.99 0.74
N ILE A 255 3.36 14.71 0.64
CA ILE A 255 3.45 13.92 -0.59
C ILE A 255 2.13 13.18 -0.83
N THR A 256 1.66 13.21 -2.07
CA THR A 256 0.56 12.34 -2.52
C THR A 256 1.10 11.30 -3.51
N LYS A 257 0.75 10.03 -3.32
CA LYS A 257 1.10 8.91 -4.20
C LYS A 257 -0.16 8.27 -4.77
N ASN A 258 -0.14 7.99 -6.06
CA ASN A 258 -1.29 7.39 -6.76
C ASN A 258 -1.43 5.86 -6.57
N LEU A 259 -0.44 5.23 -5.98
CA LEU A 259 -0.37 3.81 -5.61
C LEU A 259 -0.09 3.71 -4.11
N ARG A 260 -0.30 2.54 -3.52
CA ARG A 260 0.13 2.26 -2.14
C ARG A 260 1.65 2.44 -2.01
N ILE A 261 2.12 3.01 -0.90
CA ILE A 261 3.55 3.13 -0.61
C ILE A 261 4.18 1.74 -0.47
N CYS A 262 5.37 1.51 -1.02
CA CYS A 262 6.06 0.23 -0.82
C CYS A 262 6.64 0.15 0.59
N GLY A 263 6.89 -1.08 1.08
CA GLY A 263 7.37 -1.28 2.45
C GLY A 263 8.73 -0.64 2.72
N ASP A 264 9.66 -0.73 1.77
CA ASP A 264 10.94 -0.05 1.84
C ASP A 264 10.79 1.49 1.96
N CYS A 265 10.01 2.13 1.10
CA CYS A 265 9.79 3.58 1.17
C CYS A 265 9.07 4.00 2.45
N HIS A 266 8.17 3.18 2.98
CA HIS A 266 7.55 3.43 4.27
C HIS A 266 8.59 3.42 5.41
N GLN A 267 9.45 2.40 5.48
CA GLN A 267 10.51 2.35 6.50
C GLN A 267 11.54 3.48 6.34
N VAL A 268 11.94 3.79 5.11
CA VAL A 268 12.86 4.91 4.85
C VAL A 268 12.24 6.24 5.24
N THR A 269 10.95 6.47 4.97
CA THR A 269 10.31 7.73 5.33
C THR A 269 10.24 7.92 6.84
N LYS A 270 10.03 6.84 7.62
CA LYS A 270 10.15 6.86 9.10
C LYS A 270 11.55 7.31 9.54
N LEU A 271 12.59 6.71 8.95
CA LEU A 271 13.98 7.03 9.29
C LEU A 271 14.35 8.46 8.91
N ILE A 272 13.95 8.93 7.72
CA ILE A 272 14.18 10.33 7.31
C ILE A 272 13.51 11.30 8.28
N ALA A 273 12.25 11.02 8.68
CA ALA A 273 11.53 11.88 9.61
C ALA A 273 12.28 12.02 10.96
N ALA A 274 12.86 10.92 11.45
CA ALA A 274 13.67 10.91 12.66
C ALA A 274 15.04 11.58 12.49
N ILE A 275 15.81 11.21 11.46
CA ILE A 275 17.18 11.72 11.25
C ILE A 275 17.15 13.23 10.98
N ARG A 276 16.25 13.68 10.11
CA ARG A 276 16.16 15.08 9.68
C ARG A 276 15.24 15.93 10.54
N GLN A 277 14.63 15.36 11.58
CA GLN A 277 13.71 16.07 12.49
C GLN A 277 12.64 16.87 11.71
N CYS A 278 11.99 16.19 10.77
CA CYS A 278 10.97 16.71 9.86
C CYS A 278 9.77 15.77 9.85
N GLU A 279 8.56 16.27 10.09
CA GLU A 279 7.36 15.47 9.90
C GLU A 279 7.11 15.24 8.40
N ILE A 280 6.73 14.03 8.02
CA ILE A 280 6.41 13.72 6.63
C ILE A 280 5.01 13.13 6.58
N ILE A 281 4.15 13.69 5.73
CA ILE A 281 2.79 13.21 5.51
C ILE A 281 2.74 12.64 4.10
N VAL A 282 2.43 11.35 4.00
CA VAL A 282 2.25 10.67 2.70
C VAL A 282 0.83 10.15 2.58
N ARG A 283 0.05 10.76 1.69
CA ARG A 283 -1.24 10.21 1.25
C ARG A 283 -0.99 9.21 0.12
N ASP A 284 -1.24 7.93 0.35
CA ASP A 284 -1.18 6.91 -0.70
C ASP A 284 -2.58 6.51 -1.18
N ALA A 285 -2.66 5.45 -2.00
CA ALA A 285 -3.94 4.96 -2.53
C ALA A 285 -4.91 4.40 -1.47
N ASN A 286 -4.42 4.08 -0.27
CA ASN A 286 -5.17 3.40 0.77
C ASN A 286 -5.46 4.30 1.97
N ARG A 287 -4.50 5.16 2.36
CA ARG A 287 -4.57 5.96 3.59
C ARG A 287 -3.59 7.13 3.60
N ILE A 288 -3.58 7.87 4.71
CA ILE A 288 -2.62 8.92 5.04
C ILE A 288 -1.69 8.38 6.12
N HIS A 289 -0.40 8.36 5.80
CA HIS A 289 0.68 8.02 6.71
C HIS A 289 1.26 9.30 7.28
N HIS A 290 1.27 9.43 8.60
CA HIS A 290 1.98 10.49 9.29
C HIS A 290 3.26 9.89 9.86
N PHE A 291 4.40 10.34 9.36
CA PHE A 291 5.72 9.95 9.82
C PHE A 291 6.24 11.02 10.77
N TYR A 292 6.36 10.64 12.03
CA TYR A 292 6.71 11.54 13.12
C TYR A 292 8.23 11.57 13.35
N THR A 293 8.72 12.63 13.99
CA THR A 293 10.16 12.83 14.28
C THR A 293 10.74 11.84 15.30
N ASN A 294 9.91 11.03 15.94
CA ASN A 294 10.32 9.90 16.77
C ASN A 294 10.51 8.60 15.96
N GLY A 295 10.41 8.64 14.63
CA GLY A 295 10.59 7.49 13.75
C GLY A 295 9.39 6.55 13.69
N GLN A 296 8.22 6.97 14.17
CA GLN A 296 6.99 6.19 14.11
C GLN A 296 6.09 6.65 12.95
N CYS A 297 5.23 5.74 12.48
CA CYS A 297 4.14 6.09 11.57
C CYS A 297 2.78 5.92 12.27
N SER A 298 1.82 6.79 11.96
CA SER A 298 0.42 6.66 12.40
C SER A 298 -0.24 5.31 12.09
N CYS A 299 0.26 4.55 11.11
CA CYS A 299 -0.25 3.22 10.79
C CYS A 299 0.28 2.11 11.72
N GLN A 300 1.22 2.42 12.62
CA GLN A 300 1.86 1.45 13.54
C GLN A 300 2.46 0.22 12.82
N ASP A 301 3.04 0.45 11.64
CA ASP A 301 3.55 -0.60 10.74
C ASP A 301 2.50 -1.62 10.25
N TYR A 302 1.20 -1.36 10.52
CA TYR A 302 0.06 -2.11 10.03
C TYR A 302 -0.53 -1.47 8.75
N PHE A 303 0.28 -1.37 7.69
CA PHE A 303 -0.13 -0.78 6.39
C PHE A 303 -0.47 -1.84 5.35
#